data_AF-A0A7X8EFB1-F1
#
_entry.id   AF-A0A7X8EFB1-F1
#
_cell.length_a   1.000
_cell.length_b   1.000
_cell.length_c   1.000
_cell.angle_alpha   90.00
_cell.angle_beta   90.00
_cell.angle_gamma   90.00
#
_symmetry.space_group_name_H-M   'P 1'
#
loop_
_entity.id
_entity.type
_entity.pdbx_description
1 polymer ?
#
loop_
_entity_poly.entity_id
_entity_poly.type
_entity_poly.pdbx_seq_one_letter_code
_entity_poly.pdbx_strand_id
1 'polypeptide(L)' 'MAKTNRQIEDNQSIIVEGKVPPHDLEIEKAVLGALMLDKDALNDIVGLLKESCFYGKGHGKIFKAITEMYD' A
#
# COMPACT_ATOMS: atom_id res chain seq x y z
N MET A 1 21.10 2.84 29.66
CA MET A 1 21.22 2.15 28.37
C MET A 1 19.83 1.75 27.92
N ALA A 2 19.33 2.39 26.86
CA ALA A 2 17.96 2.24 26.37
C ALA A 2 17.77 0.87 25.71
N LYS A 3 16.72 0.14 26.11
CA LYS A 3 16.32 -1.12 25.49
C LYS A 3 15.50 -0.80 24.24
N THR A 4 16.15 -0.79 23.09
CA THR A 4 15.51 -0.78 21.77
C THR A 4 15.16 -2.22 21.39
N ASN A 5 13.86 -2.55 21.35
CA ASN A 5 13.32 -3.48 20.36
C ASN A 5 11.79 -3.44 20.39
N ARG A 6 11.21 -2.58 19.56
CA ARG A 6 9.77 -2.51 19.30
C ARG A 6 9.47 -3.43 18.12
N GLN A 7 9.39 -4.74 18.38
CA GLN A 7 8.78 -5.68 17.45
C GLN A 7 7.26 -5.51 17.58
N ILE A 8 6.64 -4.87 16.60
CA ILE A 8 5.20 -4.95 16.35
C ILE A 8 5.09 -5.33 14.87
N GLU A 9 5.09 -6.63 14.61
CA GLU A 9 4.65 -7.20 13.33
C GLU A 9 3.47 -8.14 13.60
N ASP A 10 2.37 -7.58 14.10
CA ASP A 10 1.12 -8.31 14.24
C ASP A 10 0.38 -8.31 12.89
N ASN A 11 0.88 -9.10 11.93
CA ASN A 11 0.18 -9.36 10.67
C ASN A 11 -0.75 -10.57 10.83
N GLN A 12 -1.92 -10.37 11.45
CA GLN A 12 -2.91 -11.44 11.58
C GLN A 12 -3.71 -11.58 10.28
N SER A 13 -3.20 -12.40 9.38
CA SER A 13 -3.83 -12.81 8.12
C SER A 13 -4.85 -13.93 8.37
N ILE A 14 -6.06 -13.77 7.83
CA ILE A 14 -7.12 -14.80 7.91
C ILE A 14 -6.66 -16.02 7.12
N ILE A 15 -6.50 -17.14 7.84
CA ILE A 15 -5.92 -18.38 7.35
C ILE A 15 -6.99 -19.14 6.56
N VAL A 16 -6.99 -19.00 5.24
CA VAL A 16 -7.69 -19.92 4.34
C VAL A 16 -6.63 -20.86 3.76
N GLU A 17 -6.48 -21.99 4.44
CA GLU A 17 -5.71 -23.18 4.00
C GLU A 17 -4.33 -22.89 3.35
N GLY A 18 -3.41 -22.38 4.16
CA GLY A 18 -2.00 -22.81 4.09
C GLY A 18 -0.97 -21.91 3.40
N LYS A 19 -1.32 -20.87 2.65
CA LYS A 19 -0.34 -19.86 2.19
C LYS A 19 -0.96 -18.47 2.15
N VAL A 20 -0.32 -17.53 2.83
CA VAL A 20 -0.62 -16.11 2.70
C VAL A 20 -0.35 -15.71 1.25
N PRO A 21 -1.29 -15.03 0.56
CA PRO A 21 -1.06 -14.56 -0.79
C PRO A 21 0.17 -13.65 -0.80
N PRO A 22 1.06 -13.78 -1.80
CA PRO A 22 2.27 -12.98 -1.87
C PRO A 22 1.89 -11.50 -1.93
N HIS A 23 2.27 -10.74 -0.89
CA HIS A 23 2.03 -9.31 -0.78
C HIS A 23 3.23 -8.66 -0.10
N ASP A 24 3.45 -7.37 -0.40
CA ASP A 24 4.51 -6.58 0.23
C ASP A 24 3.96 -5.19 0.57
N LEU A 25 3.70 -4.97 1.85
CA LEU A 25 3.14 -3.71 2.36
C LEU A 25 4.13 -2.55 2.25
N GLU A 26 5.44 -2.82 2.21
CA GLU A 26 6.45 -1.77 2.13
C GLU A 26 6.53 -1.21 0.70
N ILE A 27 6.38 -2.10 -0.30
CA ILE A 27 6.25 -1.68 -1.70
C ILE A 27 4.97 -0.86 -1.91
N GLU A 28 3.85 -1.27 -1.31
CA GLU A 28 2.61 -0.47 -1.37
C GLU A 28 2.81 0.96 -0.86
N LYS A 29 3.51 1.13 0.28
CA LYS A 29 3.84 2.46 0.82
C LYS A 29 4.78 3.23 -0.11
N ALA A 30 5.79 2.58 -0.68
CA ALA A 30 6.73 3.22 -1.60
C ALA A 30 6.03 3.75 -2.85
N VAL A 31 5.09 2.97 -3.42
CA VAL A 31 4.27 3.39 -4.56
C VAL A 31 3.41 4.59 -4.21
N LEU A 32 2.71 4.56 -3.08
CA LEU A 32 1.90 5.70 -2.63
C LEU A 32 2.78 6.94 -2.38
N GLY A 33 3.95 6.77 -1.77
CA GLY A 33 4.90 7.86 -1.54
C GLY A 33 5.39 8.48 -2.85
N ALA A 34 5.70 7.66 -3.86
CA ALA A 34 6.09 8.15 -5.18
C ALA A 34 4.97 8.99 -5.83
N LEU A 35 3.72 8.52 -5.76
CA LEU A 35 2.56 9.25 -6.29
C LEU A 35 2.28 10.56 -5.55
N MET A 36 2.66 10.67 -4.28
CA MET A 36 2.54 11.91 -3.51
C MET A 36 3.63 12.93 -3.87
N LEU A 37 4.79 12.47 -4.36
CA LEU A 37 5.91 13.35 -4.74
C LEU A 37 5.72 13.93 -6.14
N ASP A 38 5.19 13.13 -7.07
CA ASP A 38 5.01 13.51 -8.46
C ASP A 38 3.57 13.30 -8.90
N LYS A 39 2.88 14.41 -9.18
CA LYS A 39 1.49 14.41 -9.68
C LYS A 39 1.39 13.86 -11.10
N ASP A 40 2.44 13.98 -11.91
CA ASP A 40 2.42 13.55 -13.31
C ASP A 40 2.63 12.04 -13.43
N ALA A 41 3.25 11.42 -12.41
CA ALA A 41 3.42 9.96 -12.31
C ALA A 41 2.08 9.20 -12.30
N LEU A 42 0.97 9.85 -11.92
CA LEU A 42 -0.35 9.22 -11.98
C LEU A 42 -0.77 8.91 -13.41
N ASN A 43 -0.40 9.74 -14.40
CA ASN A 43 -0.72 9.50 -15.81
C ASN A 43 -0.11 8.19 -16.33
N ASP A 44 1.07 7.84 -15.85
CA ASP A 44 1.79 6.64 -16.30
C ASP A 44 1.17 5.35 -15.74
N ILE A 45 0.51 5.43 -14.58
CA ILE A 45 0.04 4.26 -13.83
C ILE A 45 -1.48 4.12 -13.73
N VAL A 46 -2.27 5.14 -14.05
CA VAL A 46 -3.74 5.15 -13.89
C VAL A 46 -4.43 4.01 -14.64
N GLY A 47 -3.86 3.53 -15.74
CA GLY A 47 -4.35 2.37 -16.50
C GLY A 47 -3.89 1.00 -15.96
N LEU A 48 -2.85 0.98 -15.12
CA LEU A 48 -2.21 -0.23 -14.62
C LEU A 48 -2.66 -0.57 -13.19
N LEU A 49 -2.73 0.44 -12.32
CA LEU A 49 -2.99 0.28 -10.89
C LEU A 49 -4.45 0.64 -10.56
N LYS A 50 -5.08 -0.16 -9.70
CA LYS A 50 -6.42 0.09 -9.16
C LYS A 50 -6.39 0.04 -7.65
N GLU A 51 -7.37 0.67 -6.99
CA GLU A 51 -7.54 0.61 -5.54
C GLU A 51 -7.61 -0.84 -5.00
N SER A 52 -8.13 -1.77 -5.80
CA SER A 52 -8.25 -3.19 -5.46
C SER A 52 -6.94 -3.98 -5.55
N CYS A 53 -5.88 -3.40 -6.12
CA CYS A 53 -4.55 -4.02 -6.20
C CYS A 53 -3.81 -3.96 -4.87
N PHE A 54 -4.20 -3.06 -3.96
CA PHE A 54 -3.59 -2.94 -2.64
C PHE A 54 -4.17 -3.97 -1.68
N TYR A 55 -3.30 -4.69 -0.99
CA TYR A 55 -3.69 -5.62 0.09
C TYR A 55 -4.17 -4.84 1.31
N GLY A 56 -3.49 -3.73 1.62
CA GLY A 56 -3.88 -2.81 2.68
C GLY A 56 -5.13 -2.01 2.31
N LYS A 57 -6.27 -2.27 2.97
CA LYS A 57 -7.49 -1.45 2.82
C LYS A 57 -7.25 0.05 3.04
N GLY A 58 -6.29 0.41 3.90
CA GLY A 58 -5.88 1.80 4.11
C GLY A 58 -5.16 2.39 2.90
N HIS A 59 -4.24 1.63 2.30
CA HIS A 59 -3.49 2.05 1.12
C HIS A 59 -4.40 2.27 -0.09
N GLY A 60 -5.38 1.38 -0.30
CA GLY A 60 -6.38 1.55 -1.35
C GLY A 60 -7.20 2.85 -1.20
N LYS A 61 -7.57 3.23 0.03
CA LYS A 61 -8.28 4.50 0.30
C LYS A 61 -7.41 5.73 -0.01
N ILE A 62 -6.12 5.65 0.32
CA ILE A 62 -5.17 6.73 0.01
C ILE A 62 -5.02 6.87 -1.51
N PHE A 63 -4.82 5.76 -2.22
CA PHE A 63 -4.77 5.76 -3.68
C PHE A 63 -6.02 6.38 -4.28
N LYS A 64 -7.20 5.96 -3.81
CA LYS A 64 -8.48 6.52 -4.23
C LYS A 64 -8.55 8.04 -4.05
N ALA A 65 -8.17 8.54 -2.88
CA ALA A 65 -8.17 9.98 -2.61
C ALA A 65 -7.20 10.74 -3.53
N ILE A 66 -6.02 10.17 -3.82
CA ILE A 66 -5.06 10.76 -4.78
C ILE A 66 -5.67 10.83 -6.18
N THR A 67 -6.32 9.76 -6.64
CA THR A 67 -7.01 9.77 -7.95
C THR A 67 -8.19 10.73 -8.00
N GLU A 68 -9.00 10.82 -6.93
CA GLU A 68 -10.14 11.74 -6.86
C GLU A 68 -9.73 13.21 -6.82
N MET A 69 -8.52 13.53 -6.33
CA MET A 69 -7.98 14.89 -6.37
C MET A 69 -7.36 15.26 -7.73
N TYR A 70 -7.11 14.28 -8.58
CA TYR A 70 -6.52 14.48 -9.91
C TYR A 70 -7.56 14.68 -11.01
N ASP A 71 -8.72 14.02 -10.89
CA ASP A 71 -9.90 14.25 -11.73
C ASP A 71 -10.51 15.66 -11.56
#